data_AF-A0A2U3RMU9-F1
#
_entry.id   AF-A0A2U3RMU9-F1
#
_cell.length_a   1.000
_cell.length_b   1.000
_cell.length_c   1.000
_cell.angle_alpha   90.00
_cell.angle_beta   90.00
_cell.angle_gamma   90.00
#
_symmetry.space_group_name_H-M   'P 1'
#
loop_
_entity.id
_entity.type
_entity.pdbx_description
1 polymer ?
#
loop_
_entity_poly.entity_id
_entity_poly.type
_entity_poly.pdbx_seq_one_letter_code
_entity_poly.pdbx_strand_id
1 'polypeptide(L)'
;MLIQDKKKLEPESVKIANVQNLYERSSQIHGYEIGTSPSSEVEIVKKYLENRGITFDKSTASSDLKASIMFDSETRKNYPAFTAFTRNSKGKITGVQAVYLNLAGDKANISTSRRSSGKTSKSFITLD
;
A
#
# COMPACT_ATOMS: atom_id res chain seq x y z
N MET A 1 9.52 30.73 24.90
CA MET A 1 9.76 30.61 23.44
C MET A 1 9.55 29.14 23.08
N LEU A 2 8.42 28.80 22.46
CA LEU A 2 8.07 27.42 22.08
C LEU A 2 8.90 27.01 20.86
N ILE A 3 9.75 26.01 21.03
CA ILE A 3 10.41 25.32 19.91
C ILE A 3 9.32 24.48 19.25
N GLN A 4 8.76 24.98 18.14
CA GLN A 4 7.95 24.14 17.27
C GLN A 4 8.86 23.09 16.64
N ASP A 5 8.61 21.82 16.94
CA ASP A 5 9.17 20.68 16.22
C ASP A 5 8.84 20.82 14.72
N LYS A 6 9.79 21.37 13.96
CA LYS A 6 9.71 21.37 12.50
C LYS A 6 9.89 19.93 12.03
N LYS A 7 8.78 19.22 11.80
CA LYS A 7 8.78 18.03 10.92
C LYS A 7 9.49 18.43 9.63
N LYS A 8 10.71 17.91 9.42
CA LYS A 8 11.50 18.17 8.22
C LYS A 8 10.68 17.76 7.00
N LEU A 9 10.25 18.72 6.18
CA LEU A 9 9.48 18.45 4.99
C LEU A 9 10.42 17.76 3.98
N GLU A 10 10.21 16.47 3.71
CA GLU A 10 10.96 15.80 2.66
C GLU A 10 10.61 16.39 1.28
N PRO A 11 11.59 16.57 0.39
CA PRO A 11 11.35 16.99 -0.99
C PRO A 11 10.38 16.03 -1.71
N GLU A 12 9.52 16.57 -2.58
CA GLU A 12 8.53 15.79 -3.35
C GLU A 12 9.20 14.69 -4.18
N SER A 13 10.37 14.96 -4.74
CA SER A 13 11.17 13.99 -5.52
C SER A 13 11.57 12.77 -4.69
N VAL A 14 11.95 12.97 -3.42
CA VAL A 14 12.32 11.89 -2.49
C VAL A 14 11.11 11.03 -2.16
N LYS A 15 9.96 11.66 -1.88
CA LYS A 15 8.71 10.93 -1.62
C LYS A 15 8.30 10.07 -2.81
N ILE A 16 8.37 10.62 -4.03
CA ILE A 16 8.06 9.87 -5.26
C ILE A 16 9.03 8.70 -5.43
N ALA A 17 10.34 8.92 -5.26
CA ALA A 17 11.33 7.84 -5.36
C ALA A 17 11.07 6.71 -4.36
N ASN A 18 10.73 7.05 -3.11
CA ASN A 18 10.37 6.07 -2.08
C ASN A 18 9.13 5.26 -2.47
N VAL A 19 8.11 5.90 -3.05
CA VAL A 19 6.91 5.21 -3.54
C VAL A 19 7.23 4.27 -4.71
N GLN A 20 8.10 4.69 -5.63
CA GLN A 20 8.53 3.84 -6.74
C GLN A 20 9.29 2.60 -6.25
N ASN A 21 10.23 2.78 -5.31
CA ASN A 21 10.95 1.66 -4.69
C ASN A 21 10.00 0.70 -3.97
N LEU A 22 8.99 1.25 -3.27
CA LEU A 22 7.96 0.44 -2.63
C LEU A 22 7.17 -0.37 -3.67
N TYR A 23 6.78 0.24 -4.79
CA TYR A 23 6.04 -0.45 -5.86
C TYR A 23 6.81 -1.65 -6.42
N GLU A 24 8.11 -1.49 -6.68
CA GLU A 24 8.98 -2.54 -7.20
C GLU A 24 9.13 -3.71 -6.22
N ARG A 25 9.22 -3.42 -4.93
CA ARG A 25 9.38 -4.43 -3.87
C ARG A 25 8.06 -5.07 -3.42
N SER A 26 6.93 -4.56 -3.89
CA SER A 26 5.62 -5.05 -3.50
C SER A 26 5.16 -6.19 -4.39
N SER A 27 4.60 -7.21 -3.75
CA SER A 27 4.12 -8.44 -4.37
C SER A 27 2.77 -8.18 -5.05
N GLN A 28 2.61 -8.70 -6.26
CA GLN A 28 1.29 -8.72 -6.91
C GLN A 28 0.33 -9.55 -6.06
N ILE A 29 -0.95 -9.16 -6.01
CA ILE A 29 -2.02 -9.91 -5.29
C ILE A 29 -2.83 -10.84 -6.20
N HIS A 30 -2.52 -10.82 -7.50
CA HIS A 30 -3.21 -11.53 -8.58
C HIS A 30 -2.20 -11.95 -9.66
N GLY A 31 -2.65 -12.68 -10.68
CA GLY A 31 -1.82 -13.03 -11.84
C GLY A 31 -0.64 -13.96 -11.58
N TYR A 32 -0.61 -14.69 -10.45
CA TYR A 32 0.50 -15.60 -10.12
C TYR A 32 0.75 -16.64 -11.19
N GLU A 33 2.04 -16.88 -11.48
CA GLU A 33 2.48 -18.02 -12.27
C GLU A 33 2.14 -19.31 -11.53
N ILE A 34 1.62 -20.28 -12.28
CA ILE A 34 1.29 -21.62 -11.78
C ILE A 34 2.58 -22.23 -11.20
N GLY A 35 2.54 -22.64 -9.93
CA GLY A 35 3.68 -23.26 -9.25
C GLY A 35 4.47 -22.34 -8.31
N THR A 36 4.12 -21.05 -8.24
CA THR A 36 4.66 -20.14 -7.21
C THR A 36 3.74 -20.08 -6.00
N SER A 37 4.29 -20.38 -4.82
CA SER A 37 3.57 -20.14 -3.56
C SER A 37 3.46 -18.64 -3.33
N PRO A 38 2.26 -18.11 -3.04
CA PRO A 38 2.13 -16.71 -2.67
C PRO A 38 2.94 -16.39 -1.42
N SER A 39 3.48 -15.19 -1.36
CA SER A 39 4.14 -14.70 -0.15
C SER A 39 3.13 -14.53 0.99
N SER A 40 3.59 -14.49 2.25
CA SER A 40 2.70 -14.42 3.40
C SER A 40 1.88 -13.12 3.44
N GLU A 41 2.44 -12.00 3.00
CA GLU A 41 1.71 -10.74 2.90
C GLU A 41 0.58 -10.80 1.85
N VAL A 42 0.76 -11.56 0.79
CA VAL A 42 -0.28 -11.79 -0.22
C VAL A 42 -1.46 -12.52 0.38
N GLU A 43 -1.21 -13.61 1.12
CA GLU A 43 -2.28 -14.40 1.74
C GLU A 43 -3.07 -13.56 2.75
N ILE A 44 -2.37 -12.73 3.52
CA ILE A 44 -2.98 -11.81 4.48
C ILE A 44 -3.86 -10.77 3.78
N VAL A 45 -3.39 -10.19 2.66
CA VAL A 45 -4.19 -9.23 1.88
C VAL A 45 -5.41 -9.90 1.25
N LYS A 46 -5.27 -11.12 0.72
CA LYS A 46 -6.42 -11.87 0.18
C LYS A 46 -7.48 -12.09 1.26
N LYS A 47 -7.06 -12.58 2.43
CA LYS A 47 -7.97 -12.76 3.57
C LYS A 47 -8.64 -11.45 3.99
N TYR A 48 -7.91 -10.34 3.98
CA TYR A 48 -8.48 -9.02 4.26
C TYR A 48 -9.60 -8.60 3.28
N LEU A 49 -9.43 -8.92 1.99
CA LEU A 49 -10.42 -8.63 0.96
C LEU A 49 -11.62 -9.60 1.06
N GLU A 50 -11.36 -10.89 1.27
CA GLU A 50 -12.39 -11.93 1.44
C GLU A 50 -13.28 -11.65 2.66
N ASN A 51 -12.69 -11.26 3.80
CA ASN A 51 -13.43 -10.84 5.00
C ASN A 51 -14.36 -9.64 4.75
N ARG A 52 -14.21 -8.95 3.61
CA ARG A 52 -15.03 -7.80 3.19
C ARG A 52 -15.94 -8.13 2.01
N GLY A 53 -16.05 -9.39 1.62
CA GLY A 53 -16.84 -9.83 0.47
C GLY A 53 -16.27 -9.39 -0.87
N ILE A 54 -14.98 -9.02 -0.93
CA ILE A 54 -14.32 -8.60 -2.16
C ILE A 54 -13.54 -9.79 -2.72
N THR A 55 -14.05 -10.36 -3.80
CA THR A 55 -13.36 -11.41 -4.56
C THR A 55 -12.56 -10.78 -5.70
N PHE A 56 -11.28 -11.12 -5.80
CA PHE A 56 -10.42 -10.69 -6.91
C PHE A 56 -10.42 -11.75 -8.01
N ASP A 57 -10.96 -11.41 -9.19
CA ASP A 57 -10.69 -12.18 -10.39
C ASP A 57 -9.24 -11.89 -10.82
N LYS A 58 -8.44 -12.95 -10.92
CA LYS A 58 -7.02 -12.88 -11.27
C LYS A 58 -6.77 -12.25 -12.64
N SER A 59 -7.79 -12.19 -13.51
CA SER A 59 -7.69 -11.69 -14.87
C SER A 59 -7.99 -10.19 -15.04
N THR A 60 -8.69 -9.57 -14.08
CA THR A 60 -9.20 -8.18 -14.20
C THR A 60 -8.63 -7.21 -13.16
N ALA A 61 -7.94 -7.75 -12.17
CA ALA A 61 -7.31 -7.02 -11.11
C ALA A 61 -6.21 -6.06 -11.60
N SER A 62 -6.23 -4.79 -11.15
CA SER A 62 -5.18 -3.84 -11.48
C SER A 62 -3.83 -4.27 -10.91
N SER A 63 -2.76 -4.23 -11.72
CA SER A 63 -1.38 -4.48 -11.27
C SER A 63 -0.87 -3.48 -10.23
N ASP A 64 -1.57 -2.36 -10.08
CA ASP A 64 -1.27 -1.30 -9.11
C ASP A 64 -1.89 -1.56 -7.72
N LEU A 65 -2.60 -2.68 -7.57
CA LEU A 65 -3.02 -3.21 -6.28
C LEU A 65 -2.06 -4.31 -5.87
N LYS A 66 -1.43 -4.14 -4.71
CA LYS A 66 -0.32 -5.01 -4.28
C LYS A 66 -0.37 -5.30 -2.78
N ALA A 67 0.38 -6.31 -2.39
CA ALA A 67 0.72 -6.61 -1.01
C ALA A 67 2.13 -6.11 -0.73
N SER A 68 2.30 -5.42 0.39
CA SER A 68 3.56 -4.78 0.76
C SER A 68 3.89 -5.07 2.22
N ILE A 69 5.15 -4.89 2.58
CA ILE A 69 5.58 -4.79 3.98
C ILE A 69 5.89 -3.32 4.27
N MET A 70 5.24 -2.75 5.27
CA MET A 70 5.39 -1.34 5.64
C MET A 70 5.81 -1.18 7.09
N PHE A 71 6.82 -0.33 7.30
CA PHE A 71 7.27 0.05 8.64
C PHE A 71 6.31 1.06 9.25
N ASP A 72 5.89 0.80 10.49
CA ASP A 72 5.18 1.76 11.32
C ASP A 72 6.16 2.36 12.35
N SER A 73 6.28 3.69 12.32
CA SER A 73 7.25 4.43 13.12
C SER A 73 6.92 4.46 14.61
N GLU A 74 5.64 4.35 14.96
CA GLU A 74 5.17 4.44 16.35
C GLU A 74 5.41 3.12 17.09
N THR A 75 4.96 2.02 16.50
CA THR A 75 5.17 0.68 17.06
C THR A 75 6.55 0.10 16.74
N ARG A 76 7.32 0.76 15.85
CA ARG A 76 8.66 0.35 15.39
C ARG A 76 8.69 -1.05 14.79
N LYS A 77 7.60 -1.44 14.13
CA LYS A 77 7.38 -2.79 13.57
C LYS A 77 7.03 -2.73 12.08
N ASN A 78 7.31 -3.81 11.39
CA ASN A 78 6.85 -4.04 10.02
C ASN A 78 5.47 -4.72 10.05
N TYR A 79 4.57 -4.27 9.19
CA TYR A 79 3.26 -4.87 9.01
C TYR A 79 3.04 -5.24 7.54
N PRO A 80 2.33 -6.33 7.27
CA PRO A 80 1.73 -6.54 5.96
C PRO A 80 0.75 -5.39 5.69
N ALA A 81 0.64 -4.98 4.44
CA ALA A 81 -0.24 -3.91 4.03
C ALA A 81 -0.86 -4.20 2.68
N PHE A 82 -2.16 -3.89 2.55
CA PHE A 82 -2.80 -3.77 1.25
C PHE A 82 -2.52 -2.37 0.69
N THR A 83 -1.89 -2.31 -0.48
CA THR A 83 -1.46 -1.06 -1.09
C THR A 83 -2.09 -0.83 -2.46
N ALA A 84 -2.49 0.41 -2.69
CA ALA A 84 -2.99 0.89 -3.97
C ALA A 84 -2.10 2.02 -4.46
N PHE A 85 -1.48 1.84 -5.62
CA PHE A 85 -0.60 2.81 -6.23
C PHE A 85 -1.34 3.66 -7.27
N THR A 86 -0.84 4.88 -7.46
CA THR A 86 -1.37 5.82 -8.45
C THR A 86 -0.28 6.18 -9.44
N ARG A 87 -0.70 6.31 -10.71
CA ARG A 87 0.16 6.75 -11.81
C ARG A 87 -0.21 8.15 -12.25
N ASN A 88 0.78 8.90 -12.72
CA ASN A 88 0.53 10.12 -13.47
C ASN A 88 0.13 9.80 -14.93
N SER A 89 -0.18 10.84 -15.71
CA SER A 89 -0.55 10.71 -17.13
C SER A 89 0.54 10.12 -18.03
N LYS A 90 1.79 10.05 -17.55
CA LYS A 90 2.91 9.41 -18.25
C LYS A 90 3.09 7.94 -17.81
N GLY A 91 2.16 7.39 -17.04
CA GLY A 91 2.23 6.03 -16.51
C GLY A 91 3.21 5.82 -15.36
N LYS A 92 3.86 6.88 -14.85
CA LYS A 92 4.83 6.77 -13.75
C LYS A 92 4.11 6.68 -12.41
N ILE A 93 4.53 5.75 -11.56
CA ILE A 93 4.05 5.64 -10.17
C ILE A 93 4.46 6.91 -9.39
N THR A 94 3.48 7.61 -8.81
CA THR A 94 3.72 8.86 -8.08
C THR A 94 3.19 8.87 -6.66
N GLY A 95 2.22 8.00 -6.32
CA GLY A 95 1.63 7.98 -4.99
C GLY A 95 1.14 6.59 -4.59
N VAL A 96 0.93 6.41 -3.30
CA VAL A 96 0.43 5.16 -2.71
C VAL A 96 -0.53 5.46 -1.56
N GLN A 97 -1.55 4.62 -1.43
CA GLN A 97 -2.34 4.48 -0.22
C GLN A 97 -2.18 3.06 0.32
N ALA A 98 -2.07 2.96 1.64
CA ALA A 98 -1.84 1.69 2.32
C ALA A 98 -2.82 1.52 3.46
N VAL A 99 -3.29 0.29 3.64
CA VAL A 99 -3.98 -0.18 4.84
C VAL A 99 -3.10 -1.22 5.51
N TYR A 100 -2.62 -0.93 6.72
CA TYR A 100 -1.81 -1.83 7.54
C TYR A 100 -2.69 -2.94 8.10
N LEU A 101 -2.21 -4.18 8.03
CA LEU A 101 -2.94 -5.39 8.38
C LEU A 101 -2.25 -6.14 9.53
N ASN A 102 -3.02 -6.92 10.28
CA ASN A 102 -2.49 -7.93 11.19
C ASN A 102 -2.36 -9.28 10.47
N LEU A 103 -1.77 -10.27 11.14
CA LEU A 103 -1.61 -11.63 10.58
C LEU A 103 -2.94 -12.36 10.34
N ALA A 104 -4.02 -11.92 10.97
CA ALA A 104 -5.35 -12.50 10.79
C ALA A 104 -6.09 -11.99 9.55
N GLY A 105 -5.53 -11.02 8.82
CA GLY A 105 -6.21 -10.38 7.68
C GLY A 105 -7.16 -9.25 8.08
N ASP A 106 -7.06 -8.72 9.30
CA ASP A 106 -7.82 -7.54 9.71
C ASP A 106 -6.93 -6.29 9.72
N LYS A 107 -7.55 -5.12 9.87
CA LYS A 107 -6.78 -3.87 10.04
C LYS A 107 -5.89 -4.00 11.28
N ALA A 108 -4.64 -3.58 11.16
CA ALA A 108 -3.72 -3.52 12.29
C ALA A 108 -4.28 -2.56 13.36
N ASN A 109 -4.21 -2.98 14.62
CA ASN A 109 -4.58 -2.16 15.77
C ASN A 109 -3.41 -1.20 16.10
N ILE A 110 -3.26 -0.16 15.27
CA ILE A 110 -2.27 0.91 15.39
C ILE A 110 -2.96 2.26 15.21
N SER A 111 -2.35 3.34 15.72
CA SER A 111 -2.92 4.70 15.70
C SER A 111 -3.36 5.17 14.30
N THR A 112 -2.58 4.82 13.27
CA THR A 112 -2.77 5.22 11.88
C THR A 112 -2.67 4.02 10.95
N SER A 113 -3.72 3.20 10.96
CA SER A 113 -3.82 2.01 10.09
C SER A 113 -3.94 2.32 8.60
N ARG A 114 -4.20 3.58 8.22
CA ARG A 114 -4.19 4.05 6.83
C ARG A 114 -3.15 5.14 6.65
N ARG A 115 -2.31 5.01 5.62
CA ARG A 115 -1.30 6.02 5.26
C ARG A 115 -1.31 6.31 3.77
N SER A 116 -0.93 7.53 3.41
CA SER A 116 -0.76 7.98 2.02
C SER A 116 0.56 8.70 1.85
N SER A 117 1.23 8.48 0.72
CA SER A 117 2.51 9.14 0.39
C SER A 117 2.63 9.43 -1.10
N GLY A 118 3.51 10.37 -1.46
CA GLY A 118 3.75 10.81 -2.83
C GLY A 118 2.75 11.84 -3.35
N LYS A 119 2.64 11.95 -4.67
CA LYS A 119 1.70 12.83 -5.37
C LYS A 119 0.52 12.04 -5.89
N THR A 120 -0.65 12.34 -5.36
CA THR A 120 -1.94 11.86 -5.83
C THR A 120 -2.67 13.04 -6.46
N SER A 121 -2.84 13.04 -7.78
CA SER A 121 -3.49 14.14 -8.50
C SER A 121 -5.02 14.11 -8.42
N LYS A 122 -5.61 13.06 -7.85
CA LYS A 122 -7.07 12.85 -7.70
C LYS A 122 -7.41 12.21 -6.36
N SER A 123 -8.65 12.42 -5.91
CA SER A 123 -9.31 11.66 -4.84
C SER A 123 -9.38 10.16 -5.18
N PHE A 124 -9.26 9.29 -4.18
CA PHE A 124 -9.20 7.82 -4.34
C PHE A 124 -10.49 7.16 -4.85
N ILE A 125 -11.56 7.93 -5.06
CA ILE A 125 -12.88 7.42 -5.42
C ILE A 125 -13.49 8.36 -6.45
N THR A 126 -13.83 7.83 -7.62
CA THR A 126 -14.92 8.34 -8.44
C THR A 126 -16.06 7.35 -8.22
N LEU A 127 -17.13 7.81 -7.58
CA LEU A 127 -18.42 7.14 -7.65
C LEU A 127 -19.05 7.67 -8.93
N ASP A 128 -19.28 6.78 -9.88
CA ASP A 128 -20.22 7.02 -10.97
C ASP A 128 -21.60 6.52 -10.51
#